data_AF-R8CIQ2-F1
#
_entry.id   AF-R8CIQ2-F1
#
_cell.length_a   1.000
_cell.length_b   1.000
_cell.length_c   1.000
_cell.angle_alpha   90.00
_cell.angle_beta   90.00
_cell.angle_gamma   90.00
#
_symmetry.space_group_name_H-M   'P 1'
#
loop_
_entity.id
_entity.type
_entity.pdbx_description
1 polymer ?
#
loop_
_entity_poly.entity_id
_entity_poly.type
_entity_poly.pdbx_seq_one_letter_code
_entity_poly.pdbx_strand_id
1 'polypeptide(L)'
;MDTVNPYFDDEKDDNFDVAGNSQHLNQELVALYASLETLIKKCNFNERQMMLIDLVSRGYSFADIGRMETGVDESSARKMLNTIYKSIAKENELEWKKYINNTILKAVTKKCRMCEEELPVTESFFAKDKKSKDGFKHDCKRCKKVRQKTA
;
A
#
# COMPACT_ATOMS: atom_id res chain seq x y z
N MET A 1 -18.24 27.45 24.17
CA MET A 1 -18.46 25.98 24.17
C MET A 1 -17.26 25.41 23.46
N ASP A 2 -16.18 25.30 24.20
CA ASP A 2 -14.86 24.98 23.68
C ASP A 2 -14.68 23.47 23.72
N THR A 3 -14.44 22.88 22.54
CA THR A 3 -14.18 21.46 22.39
C THR A 3 -12.78 21.16 22.91
N VAL A 4 -12.70 20.57 24.10
CA VAL A 4 -11.45 20.06 24.67
C VAL A 4 -10.92 18.94 23.76
N ASN A 5 -9.69 19.10 23.27
CA ASN A 5 -8.97 18.10 22.49
C ASN A 5 -8.54 16.96 23.43
N PRO A 6 -9.03 15.72 23.25
CA PRO A 6 -8.81 14.62 24.20
C PRO A 6 -7.41 14.01 24.17
N TYR A 7 -6.45 14.64 23.47
CA TYR A 7 -5.09 14.11 23.28
C TYR A 7 -3.98 14.92 23.99
N PHE A 8 -4.35 15.91 24.80
CA PHE A 8 -3.40 16.63 25.64
C PHE A 8 -3.99 16.77 27.04
N ASP A 9 -3.74 15.77 27.88
CA ASP A 9 -3.90 15.91 29.32
C ASP A 9 -2.71 16.74 29.84
N ASP A 10 -3.02 17.97 30.23
CA ASP A 10 -2.12 18.90 30.91
C ASP A 10 -2.09 18.53 32.41
N GLU A 11 -1.41 17.43 32.75
CA GLU A 11 -1.00 17.17 34.13
C GLU A 11 0.53 17.04 34.19
N LYS A 12 1.13 18.03 34.85
CA LYS A 12 2.54 18.13 35.16
C LYS A 12 2.98 16.91 35.98
N ASP A 13 3.86 16.11 35.41
CA ASP A 13 4.65 15.15 36.17
C ASP A 13 6.14 15.53 36.03
N ASP A 14 6.65 16.19 37.08
CA ASP A 14 8.07 16.48 37.27
C ASP A 14 8.80 15.16 37.60
N ASN A 15 9.09 14.37 36.57
CA ASN A 15 10.06 13.29 36.67
C ASN A 15 11.02 13.35 35.48
N PHE A 16 12.17 13.97 35.71
CA PHE A 16 13.24 14.17 34.73
C PHE A 16 14.07 12.89 34.57
N ASP A 17 13.43 11.81 34.12
CA ASP A 17 14.09 10.56 33.72
C ASP A 17 14.37 10.60 32.21
N VAL A 18 15.30 11.49 31.82
CA VAL A 18 15.59 11.85 30.42
C VAL A 18 16.26 10.72 29.64
N ALA A 19 16.65 9.62 30.29
CA ALA A 19 17.12 8.41 29.63
C ALA A 19 15.98 7.46 29.21
N GLY A 20 14.83 7.47 29.91
CA GLY A 20 13.67 6.62 29.60
C GLY A 20 12.77 7.18 28.49
N ASN A 21 12.70 8.50 28.36
CA ASN A 21 11.84 9.16 27.36
C ASN A 21 12.40 9.16 25.93
N SER A 22 13.65 8.73 25.72
CA SER A 22 14.21 8.56 24.38
C SER A 22 13.74 7.28 23.68
N GLN A 23 13.01 6.39 24.39
CA GLN A 23 12.70 5.04 23.91
C GLN A 23 11.22 4.72 23.68
N HIS A 24 10.27 5.66 23.85
CA HIS A 24 8.93 5.42 23.33
C HIS A 24 8.89 5.71 21.83
N LEU A 25 9.65 4.93 21.06
CA LEU A 25 9.47 4.80 19.62
C LEU A 25 7.98 4.52 19.42
N ASN A 26 7.29 5.38 18.68
CA ASN A 26 5.86 5.23 18.45
C ASN A 26 5.66 3.93 17.65
N GLN A 27 5.33 2.84 18.35
CA GLN A 27 5.24 1.50 17.77
C GLN A 27 4.19 1.44 16.67
N GLU A 28 3.11 2.22 16.79
CA GLU A 28 2.07 2.33 15.77
C GLU A 28 2.61 2.98 14.51
N LEU A 29 3.39 4.05 14.65
CA LEU A 29 4.04 4.72 13.53
C LEU A 29 5.01 3.78 12.81
N VAL A 30 5.81 3.03 13.56
CA VAL A 30 6.73 2.02 13.02
C VAL A 30 5.98 0.93 12.26
N ALA A 31 4.90 0.39 12.86
CA ALA A 31 4.07 -0.62 12.22
C ALA A 31 3.39 -0.09 10.94
N LEU A 32 2.97 1.17 10.94
CA LEU A 32 2.40 1.85 9.78
C LEU A 32 3.41 1.94 8.64
N TYR A 33 4.64 2.40 8.91
CA TYR A 33 5.69 2.49 7.90
C TYR A 33 6.12 1.12 7.37
N ALA A 34 6.26 0.12 8.24
CA ALA A 34 6.57 -1.25 7.82
C ALA A 34 5.48 -1.86 6.92
N SER A 35 4.21 -1.56 7.24
CA SER A 35 3.06 -1.96 6.42
C SER A 35 3.08 -1.26 5.07
N LEU A 36 3.38 0.05 5.04
CA LEU A 36 3.49 0.82 3.82
C LEU A 36 4.63 0.29 2.91
N GLU A 37 5.79 -0.02 3.48
CA GLU A 37 6.92 -0.59 2.73
C GLU A 37 6.55 -1.93 2.06
N THR A 38 5.81 -2.77 2.80
CA THR A 38 5.30 -4.04 2.27
C THR A 38 4.34 -3.83 1.09
N LEU A 39 3.45 -2.84 1.18
CA LEU A 39 2.54 -2.48 0.09
C LEU A 39 3.28 -1.93 -1.13
N ILE A 40 4.29 -1.09 -0.93
CA ILE A 40 5.14 -0.54 -2.00
C ILE A 40 5.83 -1.69 -2.76
N LYS A 41 6.42 -2.65 -2.03
CA LYS A 41 7.06 -3.84 -2.63
C LYS A 41 6.09 -4.67 -3.47
N LYS A 42 4.84 -4.84 -3.03
CA LYS A 42 3.80 -5.58 -3.78
C LYS A 42 3.36 -4.89 -5.07
N CYS A 43 3.49 -3.57 -5.17
CA CYS A 43 3.07 -2.81 -6.34
C CYS A 43 4.01 -2.95 -7.56
N ASN A 44 5.22 -3.50 -7.38
CA ASN A 44 6.22 -3.72 -8.44
C ASN A 44 6.45 -2.47 -9.33
N PHE A 45 6.74 -1.35 -8.70
CA PHE A 45 7.03 -0.09 -9.38
C PHE A 45 8.36 -0.15 -10.14
N ASN A 46 8.48 0.66 -11.20
CA ASN A 46 9.74 0.78 -11.94
C ASN A 46 10.77 1.65 -11.20
N GLU A 47 12.02 1.66 -11.69
CA GLU A 47 13.13 2.40 -11.06
C GLU A 47 12.85 3.90 -10.90
N ARG A 48 12.22 4.55 -11.89
CA ARG A 48 11.88 5.98 -11.79
C ARG A 48 10.84 6.24 -10.71
N GLN A 49 9.83 5.37 -10.61
CA GLN A 49 8.80 5.45 -9.58
C GLN A 49 9.40 5.21 -8.19
N MET A 50 10.30 4.24 -8.05
CA MET A 50 11.02 3.96 -6.80
C MET A 50 11.93 5.12 -6.39
N MET A 51 12.62 5.74 -7.34
CA MET A 51 13.43 6.93 -7.10
C MET A 51 12.58 8.10 -6.56
N LEU A 52 11.40 8.36 -7.15
CA LEU A 52 10.51 9.39 -6.63
C LEU A 52 9.98 9.09 -5.22
N ILE A 53 9.69 7.81 -4.92
CA ILE A 53 9.29 7.40 -3.57
C ILE A 53 10.42 7.71 -2.58
N ASP A 54 11.66 7.30 -2.90
CA ASP A 54 12.83 7.53 -2.04
C ASP A 54 13.08 9.04 -1.79
N LEU A 55 12.99 9.88 -2.83
CA LEU A 55 13.16 11.32 -2.68
C LEU A 55 12.08 11.94 -1.76
N VAL A 56 10.81 11.57 -1.96
CA VAL A 56 9.73 12.06 -1.07
C VAL A 56 9.90 11.55 0.35
N SER A 57 10.30 10.29 0.53
CA SER A 57 10.57 9.69 1.85
C SER A 57 11.71 10.40 2.59
N ARG A 58 12.67 11.00 1.88
CA ARG A 58 13.75 11.83 2.44
C ARG A 58 13.34 13.28 2.71
N GLY A 59 12.10 13.67 2.38
CA GLY A 59 11.56 14.99 2.64
C GLY A 59 11.76 16.01 1.52
N TYR A 60 12.19 15.60 0.33
CA TYR A 60 12.31 16.52 -0.81
C TYR A 60 10.93 16.96 -1.31
N SER A 61 10.76 18.27 -1.52
CA SER A 61 9.54 18.80 -2.13
C SER A 61 9.53 18.56 -3.64
N PHE A 62 8.36 18.66 -4.28
CA PHE A 62 8.27 18.54 -5.74
C PHE A 62 9.14 19.59 -6.46
N ALA A 63 9.23 20.80 -5.89
CA ALA A 63 10.06 21.86 -6.44
C ALA A 63 11.56 21.53 -6.33
N ASP A 64 11.99 20.84 -5.26
CA ASP A 64 13.36 20.34 -5.15
C ASP A 64 13.65 19.27 -6.21
N ILE A 65 12.74 18.30 -6.36
CA ILE A 65 12.86 17.21 -7.34
C ILE A 65 12.99 17.77 -8.77
N GLY A 66 12.19 18.79 -9.11
CA GLY A 66 12.23 19.42 -10.43
C GLY A 66 13.50 20.24 -10.70
N ARG A 67 14.21 20.68 -9.66
CA ARG A 67 15.51 21.37 -9.79
C ARG A 67 16.71 20.42 -9.84
N MET A 68 16.52 19.16 -9.44
CA MET A 68 17.56 18.14 -9.51
C MET A 68 17.74 17.60 -10.93
N GLU A 69 18.91 17.07 -11.25
CA GLU A 69 19.19 16.35 -12.50
C GLU A 69 18.59 14.93 -12.52
N THR A 70 17.32 14.80 -12.14
CA THR A 70 16.58 13.53 -12.14
C THR A 70 15.98 13.19 -13.50
N GLY A 71 15.93 14.18 -14.41
CA GLY A 71 15.22 14.06 -15.69
C GLY A 71 13.69 14.06 -15.55
N VAL A 72 13.16 14.50 -14.39
CA VAL A 72 11.72 14.58 -14.11
C VAL A 72 11.39 16.00 -13.63
N ASP A 73 10.53 16.71 -14.38
CA ASP A 73 10.03 18.03 -13.96
C ASP A 73 8.99 17.91 -12.83
N GLU A 74 8.71 19.02 -12.15
CA GLU A 74 7.77 19.06 -11.02
C GLU A 74 6.38 18.50 -11.37
N SER A 75 5.84 18.85 -12.55
CA SER A 75 4.50 18.44 -12.97
C SER A 75 4.47 16.93 -13.22
N SER A 76 5.50 16.41 -13.89
CA SER A 76 5.67 14.98 -14.13
C SER A 76 5.85 14.20 -12.82
N ALA A 77 6.64 14.71 -11.87
CA ALA A 77 6.82 14.10 -10.55
C ALA A 77 5.48 13.98 -9.83
N ARG A 78 4.68 15.05 -9.80
CA ARG A 78 3.36 15.06 -9.16
C ARG A 78 2.39 14.06 -9.80
N LYS A 79 2.32 14.01 -11.13
CA LYS A 79 1.46 13.05 -11.86
C LYS A 79 1.88 11.60 -11.61
N MET A 80 3.19 11.34 -11.59
CA MET A 80 3.74 10.02 -11.34
C MET A 80 3.46 9.57 -9.90
N LEU A 81 3.68 10.45 -8.91
CA LEU A 81 3.39 10.17 -7.50
C LEU A 81 1.91 9.96 -7.25
N ASN A 82 1.02 10.72 -7.89
CA ASN A 82 -0.43 10.45 -7.81
C ASN A 82 -0.77 9.03 -8.33
N THR A 83 -0.10 8.58 -9.39
CA THR A 83 -0.27 7.22 -9.92
C THR A 83 0.27 6.16 -8.96
N ILE A 84 1.41 6.43 -8.32
CA ILE A 84 1.98 5.59 -7.27
C ILE A 84 0.99 5.46 -6.10
N TYR A 85 0.51 6.58 -5.55
CA TYR A 85 -0.41 6.60 -4.41
C TYR A 85 -1.69 5.82 -4.69
N LYS A 86 -2.28 6.01 -5.88
CA LYS A 86 -3.46 5.23 -6.30
C LYS A 86 -3.19 3.75 -6.40
N SER A 87 -1.98 3.36 -6.83
CA SER A 87 -1.60 1.95 -6.93
C SER A 87 -1.41 1.32 -5.56
N ILE A 88 -0.76 2.02 -4.62
CA ILE A 88 -0.60 1.58 -3.22
C ILE A 88 -1.97 1.44 -2.54
N ALA A 89 -2.83 2.45 -2.66
CA ALA A 89 -4.16 2.44 -2.04
C ALA A 89 -5.01 1.26 -2.56
N LYS A 90 -4.94 0.99 -3.86
CA LYS A 90 -5.62 -0.15 -4.47
C LYS A 90 -5.07 -1.49 -4.01
N GLU A 91 -3.75 -1.63 -3.84
CA GLU A 91 -3.17 -2.87 -3.31
C GLU A 91 -3.59 -3.07 -1.85
N ASN A 92 -3.60 -1.99 -1.05
CA ASN A 92 -4.11 -2.04 0.33
C ASN A 92 -5.57 -2.49 0.39
N GLU A 93 -6.43 -1.96 -0.49
CA GLU A 93 -7.83 -2.38 -0.58
C GLU A 93 -7.97 -3.86 -0.95
N LEU A 94 -7.11 -4.38 -1.84
CA LEU A 94 -7.08 -5.80 -2.18
C LEU A 94 -6.66 -6.66 -1.00
N GLU A 95 -5.65 -6.25 -0.24
CA GLU A 95 -5.21 -6.96 0.96
C GLU A 95 -6.31 -7.00 2.03
N TRP A 96 -7.00 -5.89 2.25
CA TRP A 96 -8.15 -5.85 3.15
C TRP A 96 -9.27 -6.80 2.68
N LYS A 97 -9.57 -6.81 1.37
CA LYS A 97 -10.53 -7.77 0.82
C LYS A 97 -10.09 -9.21 1.01
N LYS A 98 -8.80 -9.52 0.87
CA LYS A 98 -8.28 -10.87 1.14
C LYS A 98 -8.51 -11.23 2.60
N TYR A 99 -8.13 -10.34 3.53
CA TYR A 99 -8.31 -10.56 4.96
C TYR A 99 -9.77 -10.79 5.34
N ILE A 100 -10.69 -9.94 4.89
CA ILE A 100 -12.14 -10.12 5.17
C ILE A 100 -12.63 -11.46 4.65
N ASN A 101 -12.31 -11.79 3.39
CA ASN A 101 -12.79 -13.02 2.79
C ASN A 101 -12.21 -14.26 3.46
N ASN A 102 -10.92 -14.24 3.82
CA ASN A 102 -10.25 -15.40 4.42
C ASN A 102 -10.60 -15.56 5.90
N THR A 103 -10.53 -14.48 6.66
CA THR A 103 -10.61 -14.52 8.13
C THR A 103 -12.05 -14.42 8.62
N ILE A 104 -12.83 -13.49 8.07
CA ILE A 104 -14.17 -13.18 8.57
C ILE A 104 -15.22 -14.04 7.87
N LEU A 105 -15.21 -14.04 6.53
CA LEU A 105 -16.21 -14.77 5.73
C LEU A 105 -15.84 -16.23 5.48
N LYS A 106 -14.57 -16.61 5.69
CA LYS A 106 -14.04 -17.95 5.43
C LYS A 106 -14.40 -18.47 4.03
N ALA A 107 -14.28 -17.59 3.05
CA ALA A 107 -14.59 -17.89 1.66
C ALA A 107 -13.68 -19.01 1.13
N VAL A 108 -14.21 -19.83 0.22
CA VAL A 108 -13.42 -20.84 -0.48
C VAL A 108 -12.31 -20.14 -1.27
N THR A 109 -11.07 -20.61 -1.14
CA THR A 109 -9.91 -20.10 -1.86
C THR A 109 -9.52 -21.03 -3.00
N LYS A 110 -8.81 -20.50 -4.00
CA LYS A 110 -8.12 -21.31 -5.00
C LYS A 110 -6.80 -20.67 -5.41
N LYS A 111 -5.86 -21.53 -5.82
CA LYS A 111 -4.53 -21.13 -6.29
C LYS A 111 -4.62 -20.54 -7.71
N CYS A 112 -4.06 -19.34 -7.90
CA CYS A 112 -3.90 -18.75 -9.23
C CYS A 112 -2.87 -19.55 -10.04
N ARG A 113 -3.18 -19.94 -11.29
CA ARG A 113 -2.23 -20.69 -12.13
C ARG A 113 -0.97 -19.88 -12.52
N MET A 114 -1.04 -18.56 -12.52
CA MET A 114 0.03 -17.69 -13.04
C MET A 114 0.97 -17.17 -11.95
N CYS A 115 0.43 -16.66 -10.84
CA CYS A 115 1.24 -16.14 -9.73
C CYS A 115 1.26 -17.05 -8.51
N GLU A 116 0.59 -18.21 -8.58
CA GLU A 116 0.59 -19.23 -7.54
C GLU A 116 0.04 -18.81 -6.17
N GLU A 117 -0.53 -17.61 -6.06
CA GLU A 117 -1.14 -17.10 -4.85
C GLU A 117 -2.51 -17.76 -4.61
N GLU A 118 -2.78 -18.15 -3.37
CA GLU A 118 -4.10 -18.58 -2.92
C GLU A 118 -5.00 -17.38 -2.66
N LEU A 119 -6.10 -17.29 -3.40
CA LEU A 119 -7.00 -16.14 -3.36
C LEU A 119 -8.46 -16.59 -3.19
N PRO A 120 -9.29 -15.79 -2.51
CA PRO A 120 -10.74 -16.04 -2.43
C PRO A 120 -11.37 -16.16 -3.81
N VAL A 121 -12.24 -17.16 -4.01
CA VAL A 121 -13.03 -17.34 -5.23
C VAL A 121 -14.16 -16.32 -5.29
N THR A 122 -13.79 -15.06 -5.53
CA THR A 122 -14.71 -13.93 -5.63
C THR A 122 -14.44 -13.08 -6.85
N GLU A 123 -15.41 -12.25 -7.21
CA GLU A 123 -15.28 -11.30 -8.33
C GLU A 123 -14.17 -10.28 -8.11
N SER A 124 -13.72 -10.04 -6.88
CA SER A 124 -12.59 -9.13 -6.63
C SER A 124 -11.27 -9.69 -7.19
N PHE A 125 -11.08 -11.01 -7.13
CA PHE A 125 -9.81 -11.66 -7.48
C PHE A 125 -9.86 -12.41 -8.80
N PHE A 126 -11.00 -12.97 -9.20
CA PHE A 126 -11.14 -13.76 -10.41
C PHE A 126 -12.25 -13.22 -11.33
N ALA A 127 -12.08 -13.36 -12.64
CA ALA A 127 -13.12 -13.04 -13.61
C ALA A 127 -14.07 -14.25 -13.76
N LYS A 128 -15.37 -13.98 -14.01
CA LYS A 128 -16.36 -15.04 -14.24
C LYS A 128 -16.02 -15.85 -15.49
N ASP A 129 -16.28 -17.15 -15.41
CA ASP A 129 -16.21 -18.08 -16.53
C ASP A 129 -17.33 -19.11 -16.42
N LYS A 130 -18.33 -19.02 -17.29
CA LYS A 130 -19.48 -19.96 -17.28
C LYS A 130 -19.08 -21.40 -17.61
N LYS A 131 -17.88 -21.61 -18.18
CA LYS A 131 -17.39 -22.94 -18.57
C LYS A 131 -16.68 -23.67 -17.43
N SER A 132 -16.27 -22.98 -16.36
CA SER A 132 -15.57 -23.61 -15.25
C SER A 132 -16.55 -24.12 -14.19
N LYS A 133 -16.17 -25.21 -13.51
CA LYS A 133 -16.99 -25.83 -12.45
C LYS A 133 -17.36 -24.86 -11.33
N ASP A 134 -16.46 -23.94 -11.00
CA ASP A 134 -16.61 -22.94 -9.94
C ASP A 134 -17.14 -21.59 -10.45
N GLY A 135 -17.40 -21.43 -11.75
CA GLY A 135 -17.86 -20.18 -12.35
C GLY A 135 -16.79 -19.08 -12.48
N PHE A 136 -15.52 -19.36 -12.20
CA PHE A 136 -14.41 -18.40 -12.27
C PHE A 136 -13.17 -18.92 -13.04
N LYS A 137 -12.48 -18.00 -13.73
CA LYS A 137 -11.19 -18.27 -14.39
C LYS A 137 -10.12 -18.81 -13.41
N HIS A 138 -9.15 -19.57 -13.94
CA HIS A 138 -8.03 -20.12 -13.16
C HIS A 138 -6.90 -19.11 -12.90
N ASP A 139 -6.80 -18.06 -13.73
CA ASP A 139 -5.87 -16.94 -13.55
C ASP A 139 -6.57 -15.75 -12.85
N CYS A 140 -5.88 -15.14 -11.88
CA CYS A 140 -6.40 -13.99 -11.17
C CYS A 140 -6.45 -12.75 -12.09
N LYS A 141 -7.31 -11.79 -11.74
CA LYS A 141 -7.49 -10.53 -12.49
C LYS A 141 -6.18 -9.74 -12.63
N ARG A 142 -5.27 -9.83 -11.65
CA ARG A 142 -3.95 -9.18 -11.71
C ARG A 142 -3.11 -9.76 -12.84
N CYS A 143 -2.91 -11.09 -12.86
CA CYS A 143 -2.16 -11.77 -13.91
C CYS A 143 -2.79 -11.59 -15.30
N LYS A 144 -4.12 -11.62 -15.38
CA LYS A 144 -4.83 -11.38 -16.64
C LYS A 144 -4.48 -10.00 -17.24
N LYS A 145 -4.42 -8.95 -16.42
CA LYS A 145 -4.06 -7.60 -16.88
C LYS A 145 -2.61 -7.50 -17.34
N VAL A 146 -1.69 -8.21 -16.68
CA VAL A 146 -0.27 -8.25 -17.08
C VAL A 146 -0.12 -8.93 -18.44
N ARG A 147 -0.78 -10.08 -18.65
CA ARG A 147 -0.77 -10.79 -19.94
C ARG A 147 -1.31 -9.95 -21.09
N GLN A 148 -2.34 -9.14 -20.85
CA GLN A 148 -2.92 -8.26 -21.88
C GLN A 148 -2.02 -7.10 -22.31
N LYS A 149 -1.02 -6.71 -21.50
CA LYS A 149 -0.06 -5.65 -21.85
C LYS A 149 1.15 -6.17 -22.62
N THR A 150 1.35 -7.49 -22.64
CA THR A 150 2.54 -8.16 -23.20
C THR A 150 2.22 -8.94 -24.48
N ALA A 151 0.95 -8.98 -24.90
CA ALA A 151 0.47 -9.55 -26.15
C ALA A 151 0.07 -8.42 -27.09
#